data_AF-A0A1G0LT03-F1
#
_entry.id   AF-A0A1G0LT03-F1
#
_cell.length_a   1.000
_cell.length_b   1.000
_cell.length_c   1.000
_cell.angle_alpha   90.00
_cell.angle_beta   90.00
_cell.angle_gamma   90.00
#
_symmetry.space_group_name_H-M   'P 1'
#
loop_
_entity.id
_entity.type
_entity.pdbx_description
1 polymer ?
#
loop_
_entity_poly.entity_id
_entity_poly.type
_entity_poly.pdbx_seq_one_letter_code
_entity_poly.pdbx_strand_id
1 'polypeptide(L)' 'MKRVANALAWVYFLMMAVAVTYPGVQPFNTIRPFVFGLPFAFAWPVFWVVGAGLVFYFVHRTHRS' A
#
# COMPACT_ATOMS: atom_id res chain seq x y z
N MET A 1 -18.49 4.95 -13.68
CA MET A 1 -17.86 4.39 -12.46
C MET A 1 -16.58 3.60 -12.75
N LYS A 2 -16.54 2.73 -13.78
CA LYS A 2 -15.37 1.89 -14.14
C LYS A 2 -14.05 2.69 -14.30
N ARG A 3 -14.08 3.84 -14.98
CA ARG A 3 -12.91 4.74 -15.12
C ARG A 3 -12.40 5.29 -13.77
N VAL A 4 -13.31 5.63 -12.85
CA VAL A 4 -12.96 6.14 -11.52
C VAL A 4 -12.35 5.03 -10.66
N ALA A 5 -12.90 3.82 -10.72
CA ALA A 5 -12.34 2.66 -10.02
C ALA A 5 -10.91 2.35 -10.49
N ASN A 6 -10.65 2.39 -11.80
CA ASN A 6 -9.32 2.19 -12.36
C ASN A 6 -8.34 3.32 -11.99
N ALA A 7 -8.80 4.58 -11.98
CA ALA A 7 -7.98 5.72 -11.56
C ALA A 7 -7.57 5.60 -10.08
N LEU A 8 -8.52 5.24 -9.21
CA LEU A 8 -8.25 5.01 -7.79
C LEU A 8 -7.28 3.85 -7.57
N ALA A 9 -7.42 2.76 -8.33
CA ALA A 9 -6.48 1.65 -8.29
C ALA A 9 -5.07 2.09 -8.71
N TRP A 10 -4.96 2.85 -9.79
CA TRP A 10 -3.68 3.43 -10.23
C TRP A 10 -3.02 4.29 -9.15
N VAL A 11 -3.78 5.21 -8.55
CA VAL A 11 -3.30 6.06 -7.46
C VAL A 11 -2.82 5.22 -6.28
N TYR A 12 -3.58 4.20 -5.90
CA TYR A 12 -3.20 3.30 -4.82
C TYR A 12 -1.87 2.57 -5.10
N PHE A 13 -1.70 2.01 -6.30
CA PHE A 13 -0.47 1.30 -6.65
C PHE A 13 0.75 2.22 -6.74
N LEU A 14 0.58 3.46 -7.19
CA LEU A 14 1.64 4.47 -7.15
C LEU A 14 2.04 4.82 -5.71
N MET A 15 1.05 5.03 -4.82
CA MET A 15 1.31 5.26 -3.40
C MET A 15 2.02 4.08 -2.75
N MET A 16 1.56 2.86 -3.04
CA MET A 16 2.19 1.62 -2.57
C MET A 16 3.64 1.50 -3.04
N ALA A 17 3.91 1.77 -4.32
CA ALA A 17 5.26 1.71 -4.87
C ALA A 17 6.18 2.71 -4.14
N VAL A 18 5.75 3.97 -3.96
CA VAL A 18 6.53 4.96 -3.23
C VAL A 18 6.76 4.53 -1.77
N ALA A 19 5.70 4.09 -1.09
CA ALA A 19 5.73 3.72 0.32
C ALA A 19 6.57 2.47 0.63
N VAL A 20 6.64 1.52 -0.30
CA VAL A 20 7.39 0.25 -0.12
C VAL A 20 8.80 0.34 -0.70
N THR A 21 9.04 1.12 -1.77
CA THR A 21 10.37 1.31 -2.37
C THR A 21 11.23 2.30 -1.58
N TYR A 22 10.61 3.34 -0.99
CA TYR A 22 11.30 4.29 -0.14
C TYR A 22 10.83 4.24 1.32
N PRO A 23 10.96 3.08 2.00
CA PRO A 23 10.64 3.00 3.42
C PRO A 23 11.59 3.90 4.24
N GLY A 24 12.79 4.16 3.71
CA GLY A 24 13.88 4.89 4.35
C GLY A 24 13.69 6.39 4.57
N VAL A 25 12.59 7.01 4.13
CA VAL A 25 12.34 8.45 4.45
C VAL A 25 11.77 8.64 5.86
N GLN A 26 11.57 7.54 6.61
CA GLN A 26 11.34 7.36 8.06
C GLN A 26 10.07 6.53 8.30
N PRO A 27 10.16 5.38 8.99
CA PRO A 27 10.94 5.21 10.22
C PRO A 27 12.11 4.20 10.15
N PHE A 28 12.46 3.71 8.97
CA PHE A 28 13.45 2.62 8.83
C PHE A 28 14.92 3.06 8.79
N ASN A 29 15.20 4.35 8.63
CA ASN A 29 16.56 4.88 8.48
C ASN A 29 17.22 5.26 9.81
N THR A 30 16.95 4.51 10.88
CA THR A 30 17.53 4.79 12.20
C THR A 30 17.92 3.49 12.90
N ILE A 31 19.13 3.47 13.46
CA ILE A 31 19.75 2.33 14.17
C ILE A 31 18.86 1.84 15.34
N ARG A 32 18.05 2.75 15.91
CA ARG A 32 17.00 2.47 16.89
C ARG A 32 15.67 2.98 16.34
N PRO A 33 14.86 2.15 15.70
CA PRO A 33 13.57 2.58 15.18
C PRO A 33 12.68 3.02 16.34
N PHE A 34 12.16 4.25 16.29
CA PHE A 34 11.30 4.82 17.34
C PHE A 34 9.94 4.11 17.45
N VAL A 35 9.49 3.40 16.41
CA VAL A 35 8.20 2.70 16.36
C VAL A 35 8.41 1.26 15.93
N PHE A 36 8.26 0.33 16.88
CA PHE A 36 8.19 -1.14 16.71
C PHE A 36 9.27 -1.84 15.87
N GLY A 37 10.32 -1.16 15.41
CA GLY A 37 11.48 -1.75 14.73
C GLY A 37 11.16 -2.78 13.65
N LEU A 38 11.65 -4.00 13.84
CA LEU A 38 11.48 -5.10 12.91
C LEU A 38 9.99 -5.49 12.71
N PRO A 39 9.15 -5.61 13.75
CA PRO A 39 7.70 -5.78 13.58
C PRO A 39 7.03 -4.74 12.65
N PHE A 40 7.40 -3.47 12.74
CA PHE A 40 6.87 -2.44 11.84
C PHE A 40 7.35 -2.66 10.39
N ALA A 41 8.60 -3.09 10.21
CA ALA A 41 9.17 -3.42 8.89
C ALA A 41 8.42 -4.52 8.15
N PHE A 42 7.84 -5.45 8.89
CA PHE A 42 6.98 -6.49 8.34
C PHE A 42 5.53 -6.02 8.19
N ALA A 43 4.98 -5.35 9.20
CA ALA A 43 3.59 -4.90 9.18
C ALA A 43 3.31 -3.90 8.05
N TRP A 44 4.27 -3.01 7.75
CA TRP A 44 4.14 -1.98 6.74
C TRP A 44 3.86 -2.53 5.32
N PRO A 45 4.73 -3.37 4.72
CA PRO A 45 4.44 -3.96 3.42
C PRO A 45 3.21 -4.88 3.44
N VAL A 46 2.98 -5.62 4.55
CA VAL A 46 1.78 -6.47 4.69
C VAL A 46 0.51 -5.63 4.59
N PHE A 47 0.45 -4.49 5.25
CA PHE A 47 -0.69 -3.57 5.17
C PHE A 47 -0.97 -3.13 3.72
N TRP A 48 0.07 -2.71 2.99
CA TRP A 48 -0.07 -2.30 1.58
C TRP A 48 -0.52 -3.44 0.67
N VAL A 49 -0.04 -4.67 0.91
CA VAL A 49 -0.45 -5.86 0.15
C VAL A 49 -1.91 -6.22 0.42
N VAL A 50 -2.35 -6.19 1.68
CA VAL A 50 -3.76 -6.43 2.04
C VAL A 50 -4.67 -5.39 1.38
N GLY A 51 -4.29 -4.11 1.44
CA GLY A 51 -5.05 -3.05 0.78
C GLY A 51 -5.10 -3.20 -0.75
N ALA A 52 -4.03 -3.71 -1.39
CA ALA A 52 -4.04 -4.01 -2.83
C ALA A 52 -5.09 -5.08 -3.18
N GLY A 53 -5.21 -6.11 -2.33
CA GLY A 53 -6.26 -7.13 -2.47
C GLY A 53 -7.67 -6.53 -2.41
N LEU A 54 -7.92 -5.62 -1.46
CA LEU A 54 -9.19 -4.91 -1.36
C LEU A 54 -9.47 -4.03 -2.58
N VAL A 55 -8.48 -3.27 -3.05
CA VAL A 55 -8.60 -2.45 -4.27
C VAL A 55 -8.95 -3.30 -5.47
N PHE A 56 -8.26 -4.43 -5.68
CA PHE A 56 -8.61 -5.36 -6.76
C PHE A 56 -10.02 -5.93 -6.61
N TYR A 57 -10.42 -6.31 -5.40
CA TYR A 57 -11.78 -6.79 -5.14
C TYR A 57 -12.84 -5.75 -5.52
N PHE A 58 -12.64 -4.48 -5.16
CA PHE A 58 -13.58 -3.42 -5.52
C PHE A 58 -13.59 -3.13 -7.01
N VAL A 59 -12.44 -3.03 -7.67
CA VAL A 59 -12.37 -2.86 -9.14
C VAL A 59 -13.11 -3.99 -9.83
N HIS A 60 -12.83 -5.23 -9.45
CA HIS A 60 -13.49 -6.42 -9.98
C HIS A 60 -15.01 -6.37 -9.79
N ARG A 61 -15.48 -6.01 -8.60
CA ARG A 61 -16.90 -5.85 -8.29
C ARG A 61 -17.55 -4.76 -9.15
N THR A 62 -16.90 -3.62 -9.35
CA THR A 62 -17.44 -2.52 -10.18
C THR A 62 -17.46 -2.85 -11.67
N HIS A 63 -16.63 -3.78 -12.13
CA HIS A 63 -16.60 -4.20 -13.53
C HIS A 63 -17.66 -5.25 -13.85
N ARG A 64 -18.04 -6.07 -12.86
CA ARG A 64 -19.12 -7.09 -12.96
C ARG A 64 -20.54 -6.51 -12.83
N SER A 65 -20.70 -5.33 -12.25
CA SER A 65 -21.93 -4.54 -12.32
C SER A 65 -22.08 -3.80 -13.65
#